data_AF-A0A2E5CBN3-F1
#
_entry.id   AF-A0A2E5CBN3-F1
#
_cell.length_a   1.000
_cell.length_b   1.000
_cell.length_c   1.000
_cell.angle_alpha   90.00
_cell.angle_beta   90.00
_cell.angle_gamma   90.00
#
_symmetry.space_group_name_H-M   'P 1'
#
loop_
_entity.id
_entity.type
_entity.pdbx_description
1 polymer ?
#
loop_
_entity_poly.entity_id
_entity_poly.type
_entity_poly.pdbx_seq_one_letter_code
_entity_poly.pdbx_strand_id
1 'polypeptide(L)'
;MKTIFFFLMAVSSVKAYECAHFMKDQGKVETLTHTAVEVLKYDSLGHFCTEDQYLDLELNFMPNYFKYREENDDHYKLMIHYAYKSCTFIYNSTKKFVTEKRCYSTW
;
A
#
# COMPACT_ATOMS: atom_id res chain seq x y z
N MET A 1 28.25 -40.30 15.30
CA MET A 1 27.91 -39.28 14.29
C MET A 1 26.87 -38.35 14.91
N LYS A 2 27.24 -37.09 15.20
CA LYS A 2 26.33 -36.10 15.79
C LYS A 2 25.68 -35.32 14.65
N THR A 3 24.39 -35.57 14.41
CA THR A 3 23.57 -34.83 13.45
C THR A 3 23.25 -33.47 14.05
N ILE A 4 23.93 -32.42 13.57
CA ILE A 4 23.58 -31.03 13.85
C ILE A 4 22.45 -30.65 12.90
N PHE A 5 21.23 -30.57 13.44
CA PHE A 5 20.07 -30.05 12.74
C PHE A 5 20.23 -28.54 12.62
N PHE A 6 20.60 -28.06 11.43
CA PHE A 6 20.56 -26.64 11.10
C PHE A 6 19.09 -26.21 10.99
N PHE A 7 18.61 -25.52 12.02
CA PHE A 7 17.32 -24.84 11.98
C PHE A 7 17.47 -23.62 11.06
N LEU A 8 17.09 -23.76 9.79
CA LEU A 8 16.88 -22.60 8.92
C LEU A 8 15.69 -21.82 9.49
N MET A 9 15.98 -20.75 10.24
CA MET A 9 14.97 -19.72 10.49
C MET A 9 14.69 -19.04 9.15
N ALA A 10 13.58 -19.42 8.53
CA ALA A 10 12.98 -18.61 7.48
C ALA A 10 12.53 -17.31 8.13
N VAL A 11 13.32 -16.26 7.97
CA VAL A 11 12.92 -14.90 8.31
C VAL A 11 11.94 -14.47 7.23
N SER A 12 10.67 -14.82 7.38
CA SER A 12 9.59 -14.27 6.56
C SER A 12 9.56 -12.76 6.83
N SER A 13 9.90 -11.95 5.83
CA SER A 13 9.85 -10.49 5.94
C SER A 13 8.41 -10.07 6.27
N VAL A 14 8.23 -9.41 7.41
CA VAL A 14 6.92 -8.93 7.90
C VAL A 14 6.24 -7.99 6.88
N LYS A 15 7.02 -7.33 6.02
CA LYS A 15 6.52 -6.38 5.00
C LYS A 15 5.76 -7.02 3.83
N ALA A 16 6.09 -8.26 3.46
CA ALA A 16 5.35 -8.98 2.43
C ALA A 16 3.91 -9.31 2.90
N TYR A 17 3.65 -9.26 4.21
CA TYR A 17 2.36 -9.60 4.80
C TYR A 17 1.26 -8.57 4.46
N GLU A 18 1.58 -7.27 4.47
CA GLU A 18 0.58 -6.21 4.25
C GLU A 18 -0.01 -6.27 2.85
N CYS A 19 0.85 -6.35 1.82
CA CYS A 19 0.40 -6.56 0.46
C CYS A 19 -0.43 -7.84 0.33
N ALA A 20 0.03 -8.96 0.90
CA ALA A 20 -0.70 -10.22 0.86
C ALA A 20 -2.09 -10.13 1.53
N HIS A 21 -2.21 -9.32 2.59
CA HIS A 21 -3.48 -9.04 3.23
C HIS A 21 -4.41 -8.21 2.32
N PHE A 22 -3.89 -7.19 1.65
CA PHE A 22 -4.65 -6.36 0.71
C PHE A 22 -5.09 -7.12 -0.54
N MET A 23 -4.35 -8.15 -0.97
CA MET A 23 -4.69 -8.97 -2.14
C MET A 23 -6.03 -9.72 -2.02
N LYS A 24 -6.64 -9.76 -0.83
CA LYS A 24 -7.94 -10.42 -0.59
C LYS A 24 -9.15 -9.54 -0.92
N ASP A 25 -8.94 -8.25 -1.20
CA ASP A 25 -9.98 -7.27 -1.49
C ASP A 25 -9.71 -6.60 -2.84
N GLN A 26 -10.64 -6.72 -3.78
CA GLN A 26 -10.45 -6.22 -5.14
C GLN A 26 -10.27 -4.70 -5.21
N GLY A 27 -10.98 -3.93 -4.39
CA GLY A 27 -10.86 -2.47 -4.36
C GLY A 27 -9.50 -2.03 -3.82
N LYS A 28 -8.98 -2.76 -2.82
CA LYS A 28 -7.61 -2.56 -2.33
C LYS A 28 -6.56 -2.93 -3.37
N VAL A 29 -6.72 -4.06 -4.06
CA VAL A 29 -5.80 -4.47 -5.15
C VAL A 29 -5.75 -3.41 -6.24
N GLU A 30 -6.91 -2.92 -6.68
CA GLU A 30 -7.00 -1.89 -7.71
C GLU A 30 -6.30 -0.59 -7.25
N THR A 31 -6.62 -0.13 -6.04
CA THR A 31 -6.00 1.07 -5.45
C THR A 31 -4.49 0.95 -5.38
N LEU A 32 -4.00 -0.20 -4.91
CA LEU A 32 -2.56 -0.44 -4.74
C LEU A 32 -1.87 -0.54 -6.10
N THR A 33 -2.47 -1.25 -7.06
CA THR A 33 -1.96 -1.37 -8.44
C THR A 33 -1.86 -0.01 -9.10
N HIS A 34 -2.95 0.77 -9.08
CA HIS A 34 -2.97 2.09 -9.68
C HIS A 34 -1.95 3.01 -9.00
N THR A 35 -1.87 3.02 -7.67
CA THR A 35 -0.94 3.92 -6.99
C THR A 35 0.51 3.53 -7.25
N ALA A 36 0.84 2.23 -7.17
CA ALA A 36 2.20 1.73 -7.40
C ALA A 36 2.67 1.98 -8.84
N VAL A 37 1.87 1.58 -9.84
CA VAL A 37 2.27 1.63 -11.25
C VAL A 37 2.06 3.02 -11.84
N GLU A 38 0.86 3.59 -11.71
CA GLU A 38 0.51 4.82 -12.41
C GLU A 38 1.03 6.07 -11.72
N VAL A 39 1.11 6.07 -10.39
CA VAL A 39 1.50 7.29 -9.63
C VAL A 39 2.95 7.24 -9.18
N LEU A 40 3.39 6.10 -8.67
CA LEU A 40 4.76 5.92 -8.17
C LEU A 40 5.73 5.37 -9.22
N LYS A 41 5.23 4.92 -10.37
CA LYS A 41 6.02 4.46 -11.52
C LYS A 41 6.88 3.23 -11.23
N TYR A 42 6.42 2.34 -10.35
CA TYR A 42 6.98 0.99 -10.24
C TYR A 42 6.60 0.17 -11.48
N ASP A 43 7.48 -0.73 -11.91
CA ASP A 43 7.23 -1.59 -13.09
C ASP A 43 6.01 -2.50 -12.92
N SER A 44 5.73 -2.89 -11.68
CA SER A 44 4.57 -3.73 -11.34
C SER A 44 4.20 -3.59 -9.87
N LEU A 45 2.98 -4.02 -9.54
CA LEU A 45 2.56 -4.18 -8.14
C LEU A 45 3.46 -5.16 -7.37
N GLY A 46 3.92 -6.23 -8.03
CA GLY A 46 4.83 -7.20 -7.42
C GLY A 46 6.14 -6.57 -6.98
N HIS A 47 6.74 -5.74 -7.84
CA HIS A 47 7.95 -4.99 -7.52
C HIS A 47 7.75 -4.08 -6.31
N PHE A 48 6.65 -3.31 -6.30
CA PHE A 48 6.28 -2.47 -5.16
C PHE A 48 6.19 -3.28 -3.86
N CYS A 49 5.48 -4.42 -3.87
CA CYS A 49 5.23 -5.24 -2.69
C CYS A 49 6.45 -5.99 -2.13
N THR A 50 7.54 -6.05 -2.90
CA THR A 50 8.82 -6.66 -2.48
C THR A 50 9.90 -5.64 -2.15
N GLU A 51 9.61 -4.34 -2.29
CA GLU A 51 10.56 -3.25 -2.05
C GLU A 51 10.80 -3.03 -0.54
N ASP A 52 12.05 -2.75 -0.16
CA ASP A 52 12.44 -2.64 1.26
C ASP A 52 12.39 -1.21 1.83
N GLN A 53 12.03 -0.21 1.01
CA GLN A 53 12.18 1.20 1.36
C GLN A 53 11.12 1.74 2.33
N TYR A 54 9.91 1.19 2.33
CA TYR A 54 8.86 1.58 3.27
C TYR A 54 8.85 0.62 4.47
N LEU A 55 8.41 1.13 5.62
CA LEU A 55 8.33 0.43 6.90
C LEU A 55 6.99 -0.29 7.07
N ASP A 56 5.91 0.33 6.61
CA ASP A 56 4.53 -0.11 6.82
C ASP A 56 3.60 0.50 5.74
N LEU A 57 2.49 -0.19 5.49
CA LEU A 57 1.42 0.17 4.58
C LEU A 57 0.06 0.07 5.26
N GLU A 58 -0.73 1.15 5.16
CA GLU A 58 -2.15 1.12 5.55
C GLU A 58 -3.03 1.34 4.32
N LEU A 59 -4.05 0.50 4.12
CA LEU A 59 -4.99 0.64 3.02
C LEU A 59 -6.42 0.37 3.45
N ASN A 60 -7.25 1.42 3.42
CA ASN A 60 -8.61 1.39 3.95
C ASN A 60 -9.61 2.08 3.01
N PHE A 61 -10.83 1.54 2.93
CA PHE A 61 -11.96 2.20 2.29
C PHE A 61 -12.40 3.41 3.13
N MET A 62 -12.86 4.48 2.48
CA MET A 62 -13.25 5.75 3.12
C MET A 62 -14.76 6.03 2.95
N PRO A 63 -15.65 5.36 3.70
CA PRO A 63 -17.11 5.46 3.49
C PRO A 63 -17.71 6.85 3.76
N ASN A 64 -16.99 7.76 4.44
CA ASN A 64 -17.46 9.10 4.80
C ASN A 64 -16.54 10.21 4.28
N TYR A 65 -15.83 9.95 3.17
CA TYR A 65 -14.99 10.96 2.55
C TYR A 65 -15.78 11.79 1.54
N PHE A 66 -16.17 12.99 1.95
CA PHE A 66 -16.91 13.92 1.11
C PHE A 66 -15.98 14.95 0.50
N LYS A 67 -15.61 14.76 -0.77
CA LYS A 67 -14.89 15.77 -1.55
C LYS A 67 -15.83 16.42 -2.55
N TYR A 68 -15.71 17.74 -2.68
CA TYR A 68 -16.51 18.51 -3.63
C TYR A 68 -16.38 17.95 -5.06
N ARG A 69 -17.53 17.68 -5.71
CA ARG A 69 -17.69 17.02 -7.03
C ARG A 69 -17.38 15.52 -7.07
N GLU A 70 -17.13 14.90 -5.93
CA GLU A 70 -16.85 13.48 -5.75
C GLU A 70 -17.70 12.90 -4.60
N GLU A 71 -18.84 13.52 -4.28
CA GLU A 71 -19.63 13.23 -3.07
C GLU A 71 -20.26 11.84 -3.07
N ASN A 72 -20.46 11.26 -4.26
CA ASN A 72 -21.02 9.93 -4.45
C ASN A 72 -19.97 8.92 -4.95
N ASP A 73 -18.70 9.32 -4.99
CA ASP A 73 -17.64 8.44 -5.45
C ASP A 73 -17.09 7.61 -4.28
N ASP A 74 -16.63 6.40 -4.60
CA ASP A 74 -15.96 5.54 -3.65
C ASP A 74 -14.48 5.89 -3.59
N HIS A 75 -13.93 5.97 -2.37
CA HIS A 75 -12.52 6.28 -2.16
C HIS A 75 -11.81 5.29 -1.26
N TYR A 76 -10.53 5.10 -1.54
CA TYR A 76 -9.60 4.36 -0.71
C TYR A 76 -8.44 5.27 -0.30
N LYS A 77 -8.00 5.12 0.95
CA LYS A 77 -6.81 5.76 1.49
C LYS A 77 -5.69 4.75 1.54
N LEU A 78 -4.63 4.99 0.79
CA LEU A 78 -3.34 4.31 0.95
C LEU A 78 -2.40 5.23 1.73
N MET A 79 -1.78 4.72 2.79
CA MET A 79 -0.66 5.37 3.47
C MET A 79 0.57 4.50 3.33
N ILE A 80 1.68 5.14 2.96
CA ILE A 80 3.00 4.52 2.86
C ILE A 80 3.90 5.20 3.89
N HIS A 81 4.33 4.44 4.88
CA HIS A 81 5.19 4.91 5.95
C HIS A 81 6.64 4.62 5.61
N TYR A 82 7.48 5.66 5.55
CA TYR A 82 8.92 5.56 5.43
C TYR A 82 9.57 5.97 6.76
N ALA A 83 10.89 5.81 6.87
CA ALA A 83 11.63 6.16 8.10
C ALA A 83 11.42 7.61 8.57
N TYR A 84 11.34 8.57 7.65
CA TYR A 84 11.28 10.01 7.98
C TYR A 84 10.12 10.77 7.32
N LYS A 85 9.18 10.06 6.72
CA LYS A 85 7.98 10.65 6.12
C LYS A 85 6.87 9.62 5.98
N SER A 86 5.64 10.09 5.93
CA SER A 86 4.48 9.28 5.54
C SER A 86 3.77 9.95 4.37
N CYS A 87 3.47 9.19 3.33
CA CYS A 87 2.73 9.67 2.18
C CYS A 87 1.33 9.06 2.16
N THR A 88 0.30 9.92 2.08
CA THR A 88 -1.10 9.55 1.91
C THR A 88 -1.50 9.76 0.45
N PHE A 89 -2.19 8.77 -0.10
CA PHE A 89 -2.83 8.79 -1.41
C PHE A 89 -4.31 8.50 -1.22
N ILE A 90 -5.17 9.38 -1.74
CA ILE A 90 -6.61 9.13 -1.79
C ILE A 90 -6.95 8.76 -3.24
N TYR A 91 -7.33 7.53 -3.45
CA TYR A 91 -7.74 6.99 -4.73
C TYR A 91 -9.25 7.04 -4.86
N ASN A 92 -9.75 7.61 -5.95
CA ASN A 92 -11.16 7.58 -6.32
C ASN A 92 -11.39 6.34 -7.20
N SER A 93 -12.00 5.30 -6.63
CA SER A 93 -12.26 4.03 -7.33
C SER A 93 -13.44 4.10 -8.30
N THR A 94 -14.29 5.12 -8.21
CA THR A 94 -15.36 5.33 -9.20
C THR A 94 -14.79 5.89 -10.50
N LYS A 95 -13.96 6.93 -10.40
CA LYS A 95 -13.39 7.66 -11.56
C LYS A 95 -11.99 7.21 -11.94
N LYS A 96 -11.39 6.28 -11.18
CA LYS A 96 -10.10 5.63 -11.44
C LYS A 96 -8.92 6.60 -11.49
N PHE A 97 -8.78 7.49 -10.50
CA PHE A 97 -7.61 8.36 -10.39
C PHE A 97 -7.25 8.71 -8.93
N VAL A 98 -5.98 9.08 -8.70
CA VAL A 98 -5.56 9.60 -7.38
C VAL A 98 -5.95 11.07 -7.24
N THR A 99 -6.87 11.28 -6.33
CA THR A 99 -7.55 12.55 -6.03
C THR A 99 -6.75 13.45 -5.11
N GLU A 100 -5.92 12.85 -4.26
CA GLU A 100 -5.04 13.58 -3.36
C GLU A 100 -3.75 12.80 -3.14
N LYS A 101 -2.62 13.51 -3.11
CA LYS A 101 -1.32 13.01 -2.70
C LYS A 101 -0.71 14.02 -1.73
N ARG A 102 -0.46 13.61 -0.48
CA ARG A 102 0.20 14.45 0.52
C ARG A 102 1.28 13.65 1.23
N CYS A 103 2.46 14.23 1.37
CA CYS A 103 3.54 13.64 2.14
C CYS A 103 3.91 14.56 3.28
N TYR A 104 4.00 13.99 4.48
CA TYR A 104 4.32 14.71 5.70
C TYR A 104 5.60 14.13 6.28
N SER A 105 6.49 15.01 6.76
CA SER A 105 7.61 14.61 7.60
C SER A 105 7.07 13.96 8.88
N THR A 106 7.78 12.97 9.42
CA THR A 106 7.44 12.40 10.74
C THR A 106 7.71 13.39 11.88
N TRP A 107 8.37 14.52 11.59
CA TRP A 107 8.78 15.61 12.50
C TRP A 107 8.35 16.98 11.97
#